data_AF-A0A0B7IUL9-F1
#
_entry.id   AF-A0A0B7IUL9-F1
#
_cell.length_a   1.000
_cell.length_b   1.000
_cell.length_c   1.000
_cell.angle_alpha   90.00
_cell.angle_beta   90.00
_cell.angle_gamma   90.00
#
_symmetry.space_group_name_H-M   'P 1'
#
loop_
_entity.id
_entity.type
_entity.pdbx_description
1 polymer ?
#
loop_
_entity_poly.entity_id
_entity_poly.type
_entity_poly.pdbx_seq_one_letter_code
_entity_poly.pdbx_strand_id
1 'polypeptide(L)'
;MRKSLFIIIMGALFFSCNKNNEKINNEENSEVGCCKHLSSSASFSVVDNQGNDLLSPFNEKFDPKNIKIYYKDKNNKLELFDRPNLAEPKGFTFIAPEKEGQKYLINVFINSLYIEDKISHTVIDLGYKKYEIKSEFSVTTNAIVLQKIYVDNKLMNFQNNRIVTIVE
;
A
#
# COMPACT_ATOMS: atom_id res chain seq x y z
N MET A 1 -28.34 48.94 50.91
CA MET A 1 -27.96 49.47 49.58
C MET A 1 -26.45 49.44 49.45
N ARG A 2 -25.90 48.83 48.37
CA ARG A 2 -24.61 49.12 47.69
C ARG A 2 -23.34 49.24 48.57
N LYS A 3 -22.18 48.63 48.29
CA LYS A 3 -21.59 48.07 47.06
C LYS A 3 -20.41 47.16 47.47
N SER A 4 -20.18 46.14 46.65
CA SER A 4 -19.04 45.24 46.68
C SER A 4 -17.71 45.96 46.36
N LEU A 5 -16.61 45.53 46.97
CA LEU A 5 -15.27 45.65 46.39
C LEU A 5 -14.42 44.42 46.78
N PHE A 6 -14.16 43.57 45.80
CA PHE A 6 -13.23 42.45 45.86
C PHE A 6 -11.79 42.96 45.78
N ILE A 7 -10.89 42.44 46.61
CA ILE A 7 -9.45 42.40 46.30
C ILE A 7 -8.95 40.99 46.61
N ILE A 8 -8.57 40.30 45.54
CA ILE A 8 -7.88 39.01 45.53
C ILE A 8 -6.38 39.33 45.51
N ILE A 9 -5.59 38.81 46.44
CA ILE A 9 -4.12 38.81 46.32
C ILE A 9 -3.60 37.39 46.29
N MET A 10 -3.11 37.10 45.08
CA MET A 10 -2.28 36.01 44.60
C MET A 10 -1.07 35.75 45.50
N GLY A 11 -0.87 34.49 45.91
CA GLY A 11 0.38 33.99 46.49
C GLY A 11 0.86 32.79 45.71
N ALA A 12 1.77 33.03 44.76
CA ALA A 12 2.38 32.00 43.91
C ALA A 12 3.33 31.12 44.74
N LEU A 13 3.08 29.81 44.73
CA LEU A 13 4.08 28.82 45.13
C LEU A 13 5.07 28.65 43.99
N PHE A 14 6.26 29.24 44.15
CA PHE A 14 7.42 28.96 43.33
C PHE A 14 7.91 27.54 43.63
N PHE A 15 7.58 26.58 42.76
CA PHE A 15 8.39 25.37 42.63
C PHE A 15 9.67 25.73 41.87
N SER A 16 10.77 25.72 42.62
CA SER A 16 12.12 25.75 42.10
C SER A 16 12.42 24.41 41.42
N CYS A 17 12.64 24.42 40.10
CA CYS A 17 13.42 23.39 39.42
C CYS A 17 14.65 24.07 38.84
N ASN A 18 15.79 23.70 39.41
CA ASN A 18 17.13 24.18 39.16
C ASN A 18 17.49 24.12 37.66
N LYS A 19 17.76 25.28 37.04
CA LYS A 19 18.35 25.37 35.70
C LYS A 19 19.87 25.32 35.85
N ASN A 20 20.47 24.15 35.65
CA ASN A 20 21.86 24.09 35.22
C ASN A 20 21.88 24.35 33.70
N ASN A 21 22.29 25.56 33.33
CA ASN A 21 22.64 25.91 31.96
C ASN A 21 24.04 25.36 31.66
N GLU A 22 24.12 24.19 31.03
CA GLU A 22 25.26 23.84 30.19
C GLU A 22 24.83 23.96 28.73
N LYS A 23 25.36 24.98 28.05
CA LYS A 23 25.34 25.07 26.58
C LYS A 23 26.22 23.96 26.05
N ILE A 24 25.61 22.90 25.54
CA ILE A 24 26.28 21.97 24.63
C ILE A 24 25.64 22.20 23.26
N ASN A 25 26.41 22.84 22.37
CA ASN A 25 26.10 22.91 20.95
C ASN A 25 26.19 21.48 20.40
N ASN A 26 25.08 20.75 20.38
CA ASN A 26 24.98 19.52 19.61
C ASN A 26 23.90 19.74 18.57
N GLU A 27 24.34 19.61 17.32
CA GLU A 27 23.54 19.49 16.11
C GLU A 27 22.15 18.94 16.42
N GLU A 28 21.12 19.71 16.08
CA GLU A 28 19.80 19.15 15.85
C GLU A 28 20.00 18.06 14.80
N ASN A 29 20.13 16.82 15.26
CA ASN A 29 19.87 15.64 14.48
C ASN A 29 18.42 15.79 14.01
N SER A 30 18.27 16.43 12.85
CA SER A 30 17.16 16.21 11.95
C SER A 30 16.92 14.71 11.99
N GLU A 31 15.80 14.32 12.57
CA GLU A 31 15.34 12.94 12.55
C GLU A 31 15.19 12.62 11.07
N VAL A 32 16.25 12.04 10.48
CA VAL A 32 16.31 11.71 9.08
C VAL A 32 15.28 10.59 8.91
N GLY A 33 14.03 10.97 8.62
CA GLY A 33 12.93 10.10 8.25
C GLY A 33 13.21 9.44 6.91
N CYS A 34 14.29 8.67 6.83
CA CYS A 34 14.89 8.25 5.56
C CYS A 34 14.15 7.07 4.94
N CYS A 35 13.32 6.36 5.72
CA CYS A 35 12.71 5.12 5.27
C CYS A 35 11.22 5.10 5.62
N LYS A 36 10.38 5.55 4.67
CA LYS A 36 8.93 5.34 4.75
C LYS A 36 8.65 3.84 4.62
N HIS A 37 7.95 3.25 5.58
CA HIS A 37 7.51 1.86 5.50
C HIS A 37 6.51 1.69 4.36
N LEU A 38 6.85 0.89 3.35
CA LEU A 38 5.98 0.61 2.21
C LEU A 38 5.49 -0.83 2.26
N SER A 39 4.17 -1.00 2.28
CA SER A 39 3.51 -2.29 2.26
C SER A 39 2.38 -2.27 1.24
N SER A 40 2.74 -2.35 -0.04
CA SER A 40 1.82 -2.15 -1.18
C SER A 40 1.69 -3.36 -2.11
N SER A 41 2.21 -4.55 -1.78
CA SER A 41 2.02 -5.72 -2.64
C SER A 41 0.73 -6.49 -2.33
N ALA A 42 0.24 -7.24 -3.31
CA ALA A 42 -0.84 -8.20 -3.12
C ALA A 42 -0.67 -9.38 -4.08
N SER A 43 -1.00 -10.58 -3.60
CA SER A 43 -0.98 -11.80 -4.39
C SER A 43 -2.35 -12.07 -4.97
N PHE A 44 -2.42 -12.49 -6.22
CA PHE A 44 -3.66 -12.84 -6.89
C PHE A 44 -3.60 -14.26 -7.43
N SER A 45 -4.65 -15.04 -7.17
CA SER A 45 -4.98 -16.23 -7.94
C SER A 45 -6.13 -15.90 -8.88
N VAL A 46 -6.18 -16.56 -10.03
CA VAL A 46 -7.29 -16.42 -10.99
C VAL A 46 -7.81 -17.81 -11.28
N VAL A 47 -9.11 -18.02 -11.07
CA VAL A 47 -9.76 -19.32 -11.25
C VAL A 47 -11.03 -19.16 -12.08
N ASP A 48 -11.44 -20.22 -12.77
CA ASP A 48 -12.76 -20.27 -13.39
C ASP A 48 -13.86 -20.60 -12.36
N ASN A 49 -15.12 -20.56 -12.81
CA ASN A 49 -16.28 -20.96 -12.02
C ASN A 49 -16.24 -22.40 -11.48
N GLN A 50 -15.40 -23.27 -12.02
CA GLN A 50 -15.17 -24.64 -11.55
C GLN A 50 -13.99 -24.73 -10.57
N GLY A 51 -13.27 -23.63 -10.34
CA GLY A 51 -12.09 -23.56 -9.47
C GLY A 51 -10.80 -24.00 -10.14
N ASN A 52 -10.76 -24.20 -11.46
CA ASN A 52 -9.54 -24.51 -12.20
C ASN A 52 -8.62 -23.30 -12.22
N ASP A 53 -7.31 -23.54 -12.16
CA ASP A 53 -6.31 -22.47 -12.11
C ASP A 53 -6.06 -21.87 -13.50
N LEU A 54 -6.43 -20.60 -13.68
CA LEU A 54 -6.26 -19.88 -14.94
C LEU A 54 -4.87 -19.25 -15.08
N LEU A 55 -4.06 -19.24 -14.00
CA LEU A 55 -2.65 -18.86 -14.01
C LEU A 55 -1.71 -20.07 -14.17
N SER A 56 -2.26 -21.27 -14.33
CA SER A 56 -1.46 -22.45 -14.63
C SER A 56 -0.78 -22.31 -16.00
N PRO A 57 0.54 -22.58 -16.13
CA PRO A 57 1.21 -22.67 -17.43
C PRO A 57 0.65 -23.76 -18.35
N PHE A 58 -0.16 -24.68 -17.82
CA PHE A 58 -0.88 -25.68 -18.62
C PHE A 58 -2.19 -25.15 -19.22
N ASN A 59 -2.64 -23.95 -18.81
CA ASN A 59 -3.76 -23.27 -19.45
C ASN A 59 -3.26 -22.61 -20.74
N GLU A 60 -3.72 -23.07 -21.91
CA GLU A 60 -3.31 -22.57 -23.23
C GLU A 60 -3.52 -21.07 -23.43
N LYS A 61 -4.46 -20.46 -22.71
CA LYS A 61 -4.73 -19.02 -22.80
C LYS A 61 -3.71 -18.18 -22.04
N PHE A 62 -2.94 -18.77 -21.13
CA PHE A 62 -2.06 -18.05 -20.22
C PHE A 62 -0.58 -18.29 -20.55
N ASP A 63 0.17 -17.19 -20.74
CA ASP A 63 1.62 -17.19 -20.77
C ASP A 63 2.11 -16.09 -19.81
N PRO A 64 2.90 -16.43 -18.76
CA PRO A 64 3.48 -15.46 -17.85
C PRO A 64 4.24 -14.31 -18.53
N LYS A 65 4.79 -14.54 -19.74
CA LYS A 65 5.52 -13.51 -20.50
C LYS A 65 4.61 -12.38 -20.99
N ASN A 66 3.32 -12.65 -21.15
CA ASN A 66 2.33 -11.70 -21.63
C ASN A 66 1.78 -10.79 -20.53
N ILE A 67 2.07 -11.08 -19.26
CA ILE A 67 1.61 -10.26 -18.13
C ILE A 67 2.20 -8.86 -18.22
N LYS A 68 1.34 -7.85 -18.10
CA LYS A 68 1.71 -6.43 -18.01
C LYS A 68 0.97 -5.78 -16.84
N ILE A 69 1.70 -4.94 -16.11
CA ILE A 69 1.14 -4.16 -15.02
C ILE A 69 1.11 -2.69 -15.44
N TYR A 70 -0.03 -2.03 -15.27
CA TYR A 70 -0.16 -0.60 -15.55
C TYR A 70 -0.59 0.15 -14.29
N TYR A 71 -0.06 1.35 -14.11
CA TYR A 71 -0.50 2.28 -13.07
C TYR A 71 -1.33 3.38 -13.71
N LYS A 72 -2.47 3.75 -13.11
CA LYS A 72 -3.12 5.01 -13.48
C LYS A 72 -2.34 6.16 -12.87
N ASP A 73 -1.95 7.12 -13.69
CA ASP A 73 -1.33 8.38 -13.25
C ASP A 73 -2.39 9.35 -12.69
N LYS A 74 -1.93 10.52 -12.22
CA LYS A 74 -2.79 11.61 -11.72
C LYS A 74 -3.80 12.16 -12.75
N ASN A 75 -3.64 11.83 -14.04
CA ASN A 75 -4.53 12.24 -15.12
C ASN A 75 -5.40 11.06 -15.61
N ASN A 76 -5.46 9.96 -14.85
CA ASN A 76 -6.13 8.70 -15.20
C ASN A 76 -5.59 8.01 -16.47
N LYS A 77 -4.36 8.32 -16.90
CA LYS A 77 -3.70 7.63 -18.01
C LYS A 77 -3.00 6.37 -17.51
N LEU A 78 -3.07 5.30 -18.30
CA LEU A 78 -2.36 4.05 -18.01
C LEU A 78 -0.88 4.17 -18.40
N GLU A 79 -0.01 4.09 -17.41
CA GLU A 79 1.43 4.01 -17.56
C GLU A 79 1.87 2.55 -17.38
N LEU A 80 2.54 1.97 -18.39
CA LEU A 80 3.13 0.63 -18.26
C LEU A 80 4.23 0.65 -17.21
N PHE A 81 4.16 -0.27 -16.24
CA PHE A 81 5.26 -0.50 -15.31
C PHE A 81 6.36 -1.30 -16.01
N ASP A 82 7.38 -0.58 -16.46
CA ASP A 82 8.62 -1.14 -16.98
C ASP A 82 9.79 -0.34 -16.42
N ARG A 83 10.54 -0.96 -15.50
CA ARG A 83 11.61 -0.36 -14.72
C ARG A 83 12.81 -1.32 -14.68
N PRO A 84 13.63 -1.37 -15.75
CA PRO A 84 14.65 -2.41 -15.94
C PRO A 84 15.72 -2.47 -14.83
N ASN A 85 15.88 -1.38 -14.06
CA ASN A 85 16.86 -1.28 -12.99
C ASN A 85 16.32 -1.74 -11.61
N LEU A 86 15.08 -2.22 -11.53
CA LEU A 86 14.50 -2.80 -10.31
C LEU A 86 14.68 -4.32 -10.29
N ALA A 87 14.67 -4.90 -9.08
CA ALA A 87 14.66 -6.36 -8.91
C ALA A 87 13.49 -7.03 -9.65
N GLU A 88 12.32 -6.36 -9.62
CA GLU A 88 11.11 -6.81 -10.31
C GLU A 88 10.70 -5.79 -11.37
N PRO A 89 11.34 -5.81 -12.55
CA PRO A 89 11.24 -4.72 -13.52
C PRO A 89 9.84 -4.57 -14.15
N LYS A 90 9.04 -5.65 -14.13
CA LYS A 90 7.67 -5.67 -14.67
C LYS A 90 6.59 -5.40 -13.62
N GLY A 91 6.97 -5.15 -12.36
CA GLY A 91 6.00 -4.80 -11.31
C GLY A 91 5.20 -6.00 -10.78
N PHE A 92 5.67 -7.23 -11.02
CA PHE A 92 5.11 -8.42 -10.41
C PHE A 92 6.15 -9.54 -10.29
N THR A 93 5.89 -10.49 -9.40
CA THR A 93 6.53 -11.82 -9.39
C THR A 93 5.50 -12.90 -9.68
N PHE A 94 5.91 -13.93 -10.41
CA PHE A 94 5.09 -15.13 -10.64
C PHE A 94 5.54 -16.22 -9.67
N ILE A 95 4.59 -16.79 -8.93
CA ILE A 95 4.85 -17.75 -7.85
C ILE A 95 4.21 -19.08 -8.23
N ALA A 96 5.05 -20.09 -8.39
CA ALA A 96 4.60 -21.47 -8.62
C ALA A 96 4.11 -22.11 -7.31
N PRO A 97 3.15 -23.05 -7.38
CA PRO A 97 2.73 -23.81 -6.21
C PRO A 97 3.89 -24.67 -5.65
N GLU A 98 4.02 -24.73 -4.34
CA GLU A 98 5.01 -25.57 -3.66
C GLU A 98 4.50 -26.99 -3.42
N LYS A 99 3.17 -27.15 -3.34
CA LYS A 99 2.49 -28.42 -3.06
C LYS A 99 1.37 -28.67 -4.05
N GLU A 100 1.07 -29.94 -4.26
CA GLU A 100 -0.08 -30.36 -5.07
C GLU A 100 -1.38 -29.74 -4.52
N GLY A 101 -2.26 -29.31 -5.43
CA GLY A 101 -3.52 -28.65 -5.11
C GLY A 101 -3.41 -27.14 -4.79
N GLN A 102 -2.19 -26.59 -4.65
CA GLN A 102 -2.01 -25.14 -4.57
C GLN A 102 -2.14 -24.48 -5.96
N LYS A 103 -2.50 -23.20 -5.95
CA LYS A 103 -2.65 -22.39 -7.16
C LYS A 103 -1.39 -21.59 -7.43
N TYR A 104 -1.14 -21.32 -8.71
CA TYR A 104 -0.21 -20.29 -9.13
C TYR A 104 -0.70 -18.92 -8.66
N LEU A 105 0.25 -18.06 -8.29
CA LEU A 105 -0.04 -16.71 -7.85
C LEU A 105 0.78 -15.69 -8.65
N ILE A 106 0.21 -14.52 -8.86
CA ILE A 106 0.96 -13.32 -9.22
C ILE A 106 1.01 -12.39 -8.03
N ASN A 107 2.20 -12.08 -7.51
CA ASN A 107 2.35 -11.03 -6.51
C ASN A 107 2.66 -9.72 -7.22
N VAL A 108 1.70 -8.79 -7.19
CA VAL A 108 1.75 -7.52 -7.89
C VAL A 108 2.13 -6.42 -6.91
N PHE A 109 3.06 -5.56 -7.31
CA PHE A 109 3.31 -4.31 -6.59
C PHE A 109 2.21 -3.33 -6.97
N ILE A 110 1.32 -3.01 -6.03
CA ILE A 110 0.21 -2.09 -6.30
C ILE A 110 0.76 -0.67 -6.40
N ASN A 111 0.17 0.10 -7.33
CA ASN A 111 0.44 1.51 -7.53
C ASN A 111 0.42 2.26 -6.19
N SER A 112 1.61 2.64 -5.73
CA SER A 112 1.82 3.44 -4.53
C SER A 112 2.49 4.78 -4.87
N LEU A 113 2.68 5.05 -6.16
CA LEU A 113 3.27 6.28 -6.69
C LEU A 113 2.21 7.36 -6.89
N TYR A 114 1.02 6.97 -7.35
CA TYR A 114 -0.08 7.88 -7.64
C TYR A 114 -1.27 7.52 -6.73
N ILE A 115 -1.21 8.01 -5.49
CA ILE A 115 -2.28 7.88 -4.50
C ILE A 115 -2.98 9.24 -4.37
N GLU A 116 -4.30 9.26 -4.62
CA GLU A 116 -5.18 10.42 -4.46
C GLU A 116 -6.31 10.05 -3.51
N ASP A 117 -6.56 10.85 -2.48
CA ASP A 117 -7.58 10.56 -1.44
C ASP A 117 -7.48 9.14 -0.86
N LYS A 118 -6.24 8.67 -0.66
CA LYS A 118 -5.91 7.30 -0.19
C LYS A 118 -6.26 6.18 -1.16
N ILE A 119 -6.63 6.50 -2.40
CA ILE A 119 -6.96 5.56 -3.47
C ILE A 119 -5.86 5.54 -4.51
N SER A 120 -5.57 4.36 -5.07
CA SER A 120 -4.84 4.24 -6.32
C SER A 120 -5.45 3.16 -7.21
N HIS A 121 -5.01 3.14 -8.47
CA HIS A 121 -5.46 2.17 -9.44
C HIS A 121 -4.27 1.50 -10.13
N THR A 122 -4.34 0.17 -10.18
CA THR A 122 -3.44 -0.72 -10.92
C THR A 122 -4.28 -1.52 -11.91
N VAL A 123 -3.77 -1.79 -13.11
CA VAL A 123 -4.39 -2.72 -14.05
C VAL A 123 -3.46 -3.90 -14.24
N ILE A 124 -3.98 -5.10 -14.01
CA ILE A 124 -3.30 -6.36 -14.32
C ILE A 124 -3.82 -6.82 -15.68
N ASP A 125 -2.94 -6.89 -16.68
CA ASP A 125 -3.25 -7.44 -17.99
C ASP A 125 -2.56 -8.80 -18.12
N LEU A 126 -3.35 -9.88 -18.21
CA LEU A 126 -2.86 -11.24 -18.40
C LEU A 126 -2.61 -11.59 -19.87
N GLY A 127 -2.74 -10.62 -20.78
CA GLY A 127 -2.63 -10.81 -22.23
C GLY A 127 -3.94 -11.24 -22.89
N TYR A 128 -4.76 -12.05 -22.19
CA TYR A 128 -6.10 -12.43 -22.66
C TYR A 128 -7.23 -11.67 -21.94
N LYS A 129 -6.96 -11.07 -20.78
CA LYS A 129 -7.95 -10.32 -19.98
C LYS A 129 -7.26 -9.30 -19.08
N LYS A 130 -7.97 -8.20 -18.81
CA LYS A 130 -7.55 -7.13 -17.91
C LYS A 130 -8.43 -7.07 -16.67
N TYR A 131 -7.81 -6.77 -15.55
CA TYR A 131 -8.46 -6.55 -14.26
C TYR A 131 -8.12 -5.17 -13.74
N GLU A 132 -9.13 -4.38 -13.38
CA GLU A 132 -8.91 -3.12 -12.69
C GLU A 132 -8.86 -3.36 -11.18
N ILE A 133 -7.74 -2.98 -10.59
CA ILE A 133 -7.47 -3.07 -9.16
C ILE A 133 -7.55 -1.67 -8.58
N LYS A 134 -8.66 -1.37 -7.89
CA LYS A 134 -8.76 -0.18 -7.06
C LYS A 134 -8.27 -0.53 -5.65
N SER A 135 -7.41 0.30 -5.09
CA SER A 135 -6.74 0.00 -3.82
C SER A 135 -6.88 1.15 -2.84
N GLU A 136 -7.20 0.84 -1.59
CA GLU A 136 -7.26 1.83 -0.51
C GLU A 136 -6.03 1.67 0.40
N PHE A 137 -5.43 2.79 0.78
CA PHE A 137 -4.23 2.84 1.60
C PHE A 137 -4.45 3.56 2.93
N SER A 138 -3.74 3.12 3.95
CA SER A 138 -3.40 3.96 5.10
C SER A 138 -2.11 4.70 4.77
N VAL A 139 -2.19 6.02 4.68
CA VAL A 139 -1.05 6.89 4.38
C VAL A 139 -0.78 7.76 5.60
N THR A 140 0.43 7.62 6.14
CA THR A 140 0.95 8.47 7.22
C THR A 140 2.29 9.07 6.78
N THR A 141 2.89 9.91 7.63
CA THR A 141 4.23 10.44 7.40
C THR A 141 5.25 9.31 7.20
N ASN A 142 5.12 8.23 7.98
CA ASN A 142 6.13 7.17 8.07
C ASN A 142 5.72 5.88 7.36
N ALA A 143 4.49 5.77 6.83
CA ALA A 143 4.03 4.53 6.21
C ALA A 143 3.04 4.74 5.05
N ILE A 144 3.07 3.80 4.10
CA ILE A 144 2.03 3.56 3.08
C ILE A 144 1.67 2.08 3.18
N VAL A 145 0.47 1.78 3.65
CA VAL A 145 0.02 0.40 3.88
C VAL A 145 -1.28 0.15 3.13
N LEU A 146 -1.28 -0.81 2.21
CA LEU A 146 -2.47 -1.28 1.52
C LEU A 146 -3.46 -1.89 2.52
N GLN A 147 -4.70 -1.41 2.50
CA GLN A 147 -5.78 -1.80 3.43
C GLN A 147 -6.87 -2.60 2.74
N LYS A 148 -7.27 -2.21 1.53
CA LYS A 148 -8.35 -2.86 0.79
C LYS A 148 -8.04 -2.96 -0.69
N ILE A 149 -8.60 -3.99 -1.31
CA ILE A 149 -8.53 -4.22 -2.74
C ILE A 149 -9.93 -4.44 -3.28
N TYR A 150 -10.21 -3.79 -4.40
CA TYR A 150 -11.38 -4.00 -5.21
C TYR A 150 -10.92 -4.46 -6.59
N VAL A 151 -11.46 -5.56 -7.08
CA VAL A 151 -11.24 -6.05 -8.44
C VAL A 151 -12.51 -5.76 -9.22
N ASP A 152 -12.41 -5.01 -10.32
CA ASP A 152 -13.53 -4.60 -11.16
C ASP A 152 -14.72 -4.07 -10.32
N ASN A 153 -14.41 -3.16 -9.39
CA ASN A 153 -15.32 -2.55 -8.41
C ASN A 153 -15.92 -3.47 -7.34
N LYS A 154 -15.57 -4.76 -7.29
CA LYS A 154 -15.98 -5.67 -6.23
C LYS A 154 -14.95 -5.72 -5.10
N LEU A 155 -15.37 -5.47 -3.86
CA LEU A 155 -14.51 -5.62 -2.69
C LEU A 155 -14.09 -7.07 -2.55
N MET A 156 -12.78 -7.28 -2.44
CA MET A 156 -12.19 -8.60 -2.29
C MET A 156 -11.86 -8.89 -0.82
N ASN A 157 -11.93 -10.17 -0.46
CA ASN A 157 -11.41 -10.61 0.83
C ASN A 157 -9.88 -10.48 0.82
N PHE A 158 -9.37 -9.46 1.49
CA PHE A 158 -7.96 -9.12 1.59
C PHE A 158 -7.58 -9.09 3.07
N GLN A 159 -7.41 -10.26 3.69
CA GLN A 159 -6.95 -10.39 5.08
C GLN A 159 -5.90 -11.47 5.24
N ASN A 160 -5.08 -11.35 6.30
CA ASN A 160 -4.03 -12.25 6.80
C ASN A 160 -2.86 -12.56 5.84
N ASN A 161 -3.12 -13.01 4.60
CA ASN A 161 -2.07 -13.45 3.66
C ASN A 161 -1.96 -12.59 2.41
N ARG A 162 -2.77 -11.53 2.28
CA ARG A 162 -2.78 -10.61 1.12
C ARG A 162 -3.03 -11.32 -0.22
N ILE A 163 -3.67 -12.49 -0.18
CA ILE A 163 -4.07 -13.25 -1.36
C ILE A 163 -5.51 -12.88 -1.72
N VAL A 164 -5.72 -12.56 -2.99
CA VAL A 164 -7.01 -12.25 -3.59
C VAL A 164 -7.32 -13.31 -4.64
N THR A 165 -8.46 -13.98 -4.53
CA THR A 165 -8.93 -14.92 -5.56
C THR A 165 -9.92 -14.23 -6.48
N ILE A 166 -9.56 -14.10 -7.75
CA ILE A 166 -10.44 -13.64 -8.82
C ILE A 166 -11.15 -14.87 -9.42
N VAL A 167 -12.47 -14.81 -9.53
CA VAL A 167 -13.29 -15.87 -10.16
C VAL A 167 -13.84 -15.35 -11.48
N GLU A 168 -13.59 -16.08 -12.56
CA GLU A 168 -14.11 -15.85 -13.91
C GLU A 168 -15.31 -16.74 -14.25
#